data_AF-A0A954Q304-F1
#
_entry.id   AF-A0A954Q304-F1
#
_cell.length_a   1.000
_cell.length_b   1.000
_cell.length_c   1.000
_cell.angle_alpha   90.00
_cell.angle_beta   90.00
_cell.angle_gamma   90.00
#
_symmetry.space_group_name_H-M   'P 1'
#
loop_
_entity.id
_entity.type
_entity.pdbx_description
1 polymer ?
#
loop_
_entity_poly.entity_id
_entity_poly.type
_entity_poly.pdbx_seq_one_letter_code
_entity_poly.pdbx_strand_id
1 'polypeptide(L)'
;MDTLADRINQYCDVAGRPLSDGDITDLPVSYRTVLLHANGFSTRDGVFRLFGTERLESLPNIYDWNESTWRKGYGDIFDGILVVAEDIFGDQYGYERESSSLVKVFCEGGERQVIDSSDLVSFLKTSILVDEPNAYDVQMVRQAFKAEMRPRLDEHLAFELPLIANGEYDITNLHVESTPLHLGVLGQMSLKNRGLPDGTPIRHFT
;
A
#
# COMPACT_ATOMS: atom_id res chain seq x y z
N MET A 1 14.34 21.30 -13.13
CA MET A 1 13.51 20.64 -12.10
C MET A 1 13.23 19.25 -12.60
N ASP A 2 13.41 18.25 -11.74
CA ASP A 2 13.14 16.85 -12.07
C ASP A 2 11.63 16.61 -12.12
N THR A 3 11.13 16.06 -13.24
CA THR A 3 9.68 15.89 -13.48
C THR A 3 9.17 14.60 -12.85
N LEU A 4 7.85 14.44 -12.73
CA LEU A 4 7.29 13.16 -12.26
C LEU A 4 7.60 12.01 -13.24
N ALA A 5 7.56 12.27 -14.55
CA ALA A 5 7.88 11.28 -15.57
C ALA A 5 9.33 10.80 -15.48
N ASP A 6 10.28 11.72 -15.26
CA ASP A 6 11.70 11.39 -15.06
C ASP A 6 11.88 10.47 -13.84
N ARG A 7 11.20 10.79 -12.73
CA ARG A 7 11.20 9.98 -11.51
C ARG A 7 10.61 8.59 -11.72
N ILE A 8 9.47 8.47 -12.41
CA ILE A 8 8.87 7.17 -12.72
C ILE A 8 9.85 6.32 -13.54
N ASN A 9 10.45 6.89 -14.59
CA ASN A 9 11.43 6.20 -15.42
C ASN A 9 12.69 5.78 -14.66
N GLN A 10 13.10 6.57 -13.66
CA GLN A 10 14.29 6.26 -12.86
C GLN A 10 14.04 5.14 -11.84
N TYR A 11 12.89 5.13 -11.18
CA TYR A 11 12.65 4.32 -9.96
C TYR A 11 11.67 3.16 -10.15
N CYS A 12 11.01 3.03 -11.30
CA CYS A 12 9.99 2.00 -11.54
C CYS A 12 10.47 0.94 -12.54
N ASP A 13 10.15 -0.33 -12.26
CA ASP A 13 10.39 -1.45 -13.17
C ASP A 13 9.23 -1.64 -14.15
N VAL A 14 8.01 -1.28 -13.72
CA VAL A 14 6.78 -1.41 -14.49
C VAL A 14 6.03 -0.09 -14.43
N ALA A 15 5.58 0.40 -15.58
CA ALA A 15 4.68 1.55 -15.69
C ALA A 15 3.66 1.31 -16.80
N GLY A 16 2.39 1.54 -16.49
CA GLY A 16 1.29 1.47 -17.45
C GLY A 16 1.35 2.63 -18.45
N ARG A 17 0.76 2.43 -19.63
CA ARG A 17 0.68 3.48 -20.65
C ARG A 17 -0.07 4.70 -20.08
N PRO A 18 0.44 5.93 -20.24
CA PRO A 18 -0.25 7.13 -19.76
C PRO A 18 -1.66 7.27 -20.34
N LEU A 19 -2.60 7.78 -19.53
CA LEU A 19 -3.98 8.06 -19.95
C LEU A 19 -4.12 9.42 -20.65
N SER A 20 -5.27 9.61 -21.30
CA SER A 20 -5.71 10.91 -21.78
C SER A 20 -6.65 11.58 -20.76
N ASP A 21 -6.69 12.91 -20.72
CA ASP A 21 -7.48 13.68 -19.72
C ASP A 21 -8.98 13.33 -19.69
N GLY A 22 -9.55 12.83 -20.79
CA GLY A 22 -10.97 12.53 -20.91
C GLY A 22 -11.43 11.29 -20.15
N ASP A 23 -10.52 10.42 -19.71
CA ASP A 23 -10.85 9.05 -19.29
C ASP A 23 -11.15 8.90 -17.78
N ILE A 24 -10.88 9.92 -16.97
CA ILE A 24 -10.72 9.74 -15.50
C ILE A 24 -11.29 10.88 -14.62
N THR A 25 -12.29 11.62 -15.11
CA THR A 25 -12.74 12.87 -14.48
C THR A 25 -13.28 12.75 -13.03
N ASP A 26 -13.68 11.55 -12.61
CA ASP A 26 -14.23 11.22 -11.29
C ASP A 26 -13.17 10.92 -10.23
N LEU A 27 -11.90 10.81 -10.60
CA LEU A 27 -10.79 10.49 -9.70
C LEU A 27 -10.15 11.76 -9.09
N PRO A 28 -9.50 11.67 -7.91
CA PRO A 28 -8.81 12.80 -7.28
C PRO A 28 -7.79 13.48 -8.20
N VAL A 29 -7.74 14.82 -8.18
CA VAL A 29 -6.95 15.64 -9.14
C VAL A 29 -5.49 15.18 -9.23
N SER A 30 -4.81 15.07 -8.09
CA SER A 30 -3.38 14.70 -8.08
C SER A 30 -3.14 13.24 -8.44
N TYR A 31 -4.11 12.35 -8.23
CA TYR A 31 -4.05 10.99 -8.75
C TYR A 31 -4.20 10.96 -10.26
N ARG A 32 -5.13 11.73 -10.83
CA ARG A 32 -5.23 11.88 -12.30
C ARG A 32 -3.93 12.39 -12.89
N THR A 33 -3.29 13.39 -12.26
CA THR A 33 -1.99 13.90 -12.70
C THR A 33 -0.96 12.77 -12.80
N VAL A 34 -0.93 11.84 -11.84
CA VAL A 34 -0.05 10.66 -11.90
C VAL A 34 -0.44 9.76 -13.08
N LEU A 35 -1.73 9.47 -13.28
CA LEU A 35 -2.23 8.61 -14.35
C LEU A 35 -1.95 9.14 -15.77
N LEU A 36 -1.86 10.46 -15.93
CA LEU A 36 -1.43 11.12 -17.18
C LEU A 36 0.07 10.93 -17.48
N HIS A 37 0.85 10.45 -16.51
CA HIS A 37 2.25 10.11 -16.66
C HIS A 37 2.50 8.59 -16.64
N ALA A 38 1.70 7.83 -15.89
CA ALA A 38 1.71 6.36 -15.89
C ALA A 38 0.38 5.83 -15.33
N ASN A 39 -0.35 5.02 -16.10
CA ASN A 39 -1.59 4.37 -15.66
C ASN A 39 -1.30 3.19 -14.73
N GLY A 40 -0.86 3.50 -13.52
CA GLY A 40 -0.29 2.53 -12.58
C GLY A 40 1.20 2.31 -12.79
N PHE A 41 1.93 2.01 -11.72
CA PHE A 41 3.34 1.64 -11.77
C PHE A 41 3.76 0.84 -10.53
N SER A 42 4.89 0.16 -10.65
CA SER A 42 5.56 -0.49 -9.53
C SER A 42 7.00 0.02 -9.43
N THR A 43 7.41 0.40 -8.23
CA THR A 43 8.83 0.65 -7.94
C THR A 43 9.63 -0.65 -8.05
N ARG A 44 10.97 -0.52 -8.06
CA ARG A 44 11.88 -1.66 -8.17
C ARG A 44 11.52 -2.77 -7.19
N ASP A 45 11.59 -4.02 -7.67
CA ASP A 45 11.29 -5.22 -6.88
C ASP A 45 9.86 -5.25 -6.27
N GLY A 46 8.90 -4.48 -6.78
CA GLY A 46 7.52 -4.53 -6.28
C GLY A 46 7.27 -3.79 -4.97
N VAL A 47 8.23 -3.00 -4.49
CA VAL A 47 8.22 -2.49 -3.11
C VAL A 47 7.05 -1.54 -2.84
N PHE A 48 6.67 -0.73 -3.84
CA PHE A 48 5.52 0.14 -3.79
C PHE A 48 4.78 0.07 -5.12
N ARG A 49 3.46 -0.08 -5.05
CA ARG A 49 2.61 -0.35 -6.19
C ARG A 49 1.49 0.68 -6.22
N LEU A 50 1.47 1.52 -7.25
CA LEU A 50 0.38 2.44 -7.53
C LEU A 50 -0.52 1.83 -8.60
N PHE A 51 -1.81 1.72 -8.30
CA PHE A 51 -2.76 1.06 -9.17
C PHE A 51 -3.15 1.95 -10.33
N GLY A 52 -3.45 1.35 -11.49
CA GLY A 52 -4.01 2.04 -12.64
C GLY A 52 -5.53 1.87 -12.71
N THR A 53 -6.15 2.47 -13.72
CA THR A 53 -7.55 2.21 -14.11
C THR A 53 -7.72 0.91 -14.88
N GLU A 54 -6.64 0.47 -15.54
CA GLU A 54 -6.57 -0.79 -16.26
C GLU A 54 -5.74 -1.79 -15.46
N ARG A 55 -6.04 -3.07 -15.63
CA ARG A 55 -5.20 -4.12 -15.08
C ARG A 55 -3.90 -4.15 -15.90
N LEU A 56 -2.78 -3.93 -15.23
CA LEU A 56 -1.48 -4.33 -15.77
C LEU A 56 -1.30 -5.82 -15.44
N GLU A 57 -0.55 -6.57 -16.24
CA GLU A 57 -0.33 -8.02 -16.00
C GLU A 57 0.07 -8.31 -14.55
N SER A 58 0.75 -7.36 -13.92
CA SER A 58 1.30 -7.43 -12.58
C SER A 58 0.58 -6.64 -11.49
N LEU A 59 -0.41 -5.81 -11.82
CA LEU A 59 -1.08 -4.92 -10.85
C LEU A 59 -2.60 -4.98 -11.00
N PRO A 60 -3.37 -5.10 -9.89
CA PRO A 60 -4.80 -4.91 -9.95
C PRO A 60 -5.12 -3.48 -10.41
N ASN A 61 -6.28 -3.31 -11.05
CA ASN A 61 -6.80 -1.95 -11.27
C ASN A 61 -7.46 -1.44 -9.98
N ILE A 62 -7.60 -0.12 -9.88
CA ILE A 62 -8.22 0.53 -8.71
C ILE A 62 -9.63 0.06 -8.42
N TYR A 63 -10.42 -0.27 -9.44
CA TYR A 63 -11.83 -0.61 -9.26
C TYR A 63 -11.95 -1.99 -8.60
N ASP A 64 -11.29 -2.99 -9.17
CA ASP A 64 -11.23 -4.34 -8.61
C ASP A 64 -10.63 -4.33 -7.20
N TRP A 65 -9.56 -3.55 -6.98
CA TRP A 65 -8.92 -3.47 -5.67
C TRP A 65 -9.84 -2.87 -4.61
N ASN A 66 -10.55 -1.79 -4.95
CA ASN A 66 -11.47 -1.14 -4.02
C ASN A 66 -12.77 -1.92 -3.80
N GLU A 67 -13.18 -2.80 -4.72
CA GLU A 67 -14.35 -3.68 -4.55
C GLU A 67 -14.01 -5.06 -3.95
N SER A 68 -12.72 -5.31 -3.69
CA SER A 68 -12.25 -6.60 -3.20
C SER A 68 -12.71 -6.91 -1.77
N THR A 69 -12.89 -8.20 -1.48
CA THR A 69 -13.43 -8.67 -0.19
C THR A 69 -12.49 -8.47 0.99
N TRP A 70 -11.19 -8.29 0.76
CA TRP A 70 -10.21 -8.07 1.82
C TRP A 70 -10.57 -6.84 2.67
N ARG A 71 -11.10 -5.77 2.05
CA ARG A 71 -11.51 -4.53 2.74
C ARG A 71 -12.56 -4.78 3.81
N LYS A 72 -13.53 -5.66 3.54
CA LYS A 72 -14.61 -6.01 4.47
C LYS A 72 -14.06 -6.62 5.75
N GLY A 73 -12.90 -7.29 5.66
CA GLY A 73 -12.19 -7.84 6.80
C GLY A 73 -11.80 -6.79 7.83
N TYR A 74 -11.65 -5.52 7.46
CA TYR A 74 -11.18 -4.46 8.34
C TYR A 74 -12.30 -3.57 8.93
N GLY A 75 -13.57 -3.92 8.71
CA GLY A 75 -14.70 -3.11 9.17
C GLY A 75 -14.73 -1.73 8.50
N ASP A 76 -14.89 -0.69 9.32
CA ASP A 76 -15.08 0.69 8.83
C ASP A 76 -13.76 1.45 8.60
N ILE A 77 -12.59 0.85 8.81
CA ILE A 77 -11.32 1.60 8.71
C ILE A 77 -11.10 2.16 7.30
N PHE A 78 -11.61 1.45 6.30
CA PHE A 78 -11.57 1.83 4.89
C PHE A 78 -12.83 2.56 4.42
N ASP A 79 -13.78 2.85 5.31
CA ASP A 79 -14.98 3.61 4.97
C ASP A 79 -14.59 5.02 4.52
N GLY A 80 -15.16 5.45 3.40
CA GLY A 80 -14.84 6.75 2.81
C GLY A 80 -13.46 6.82 2.16
N ILE A 81 -12.68 5.73 2.10
CA ILE A 81 -11.35 5.74 1.48
C ILE A 81 -11.40 5.21 0.04
N LEU A 82 -10.77 5.93 -0.87
CA LEU A 82 -10.35 5.42 -2.18
C LEU A 82 -8.88 5.01 -2.11
N VAL A 83 -8.61 3.71 -2.10
CA VAL A 83 -7.24 3.18 -2.10
C VAL A 83 -6.66 3.27 -3.51
N VAL A 84 -5.43 3.78 -3.64
CA VAL A 84 -4.76 3.99 -4.94
C VAL A 84 -3.38 3.34 -5.01
N ALA A 85 -2.82 2.92 -3.88
CA ALA A 85 -1.53 2.24 -3.85
C ALA A 85 -1.39 1.36 -2.60
N GLU A 86 -0.39 0.48 -2.63
CA GLU A 86 0.07 -0.30 -1.48
C GLU A 86 1.60 -0.40 -1.45
N ASP A 87 2.16 -0.68 -0.27
CA ASP A 87 3.55 -1.08 -0.12
C ASP A 87 3.71 -2.61 0.01
N ILE A 88 4.96 -3.06 0.06
CA ILE A 88 5.34 -4.48 0.14
C ILE A 88 4.88 -5.16 1.43
N PHE A 89 4.58 -4.40 2.49
CA PHE A 89 4.05 -4.90 3.75
C PHE A 89 2.52 -4.96 3.75
N GLY A 90 1.88 -4.57 2.64
CA GLY A 90 0.43 -4.57 2.50
C GLY A 90 -0.25 -3.36 3.13
N ASP A 91 0.50 -2.35 3.58
CA ASP A 91 -0.13 -1.09 3.99
C ASP A 91 -0.69 -0.36 2.78
N GLN A 92 -1.83 0.30 2.98
CA GLN A 92 -2.63 0.85 1.89
C GLN A 92 -2.55 2.38 1.90
N TYR A 93 -2.50 2.98 0.73
CA TYR A 93 -2.42 4.43 0.54
C TYR A 93 -3.60 4.90 -0.29
N GLY A 94 -4.23 5.99 0.11
CA GLY A 94 -5.49 6.41 -0.49
C GLY A 94 -5.87 7.86 -0.23
N TYR A 95 -7.10 8.17 -0.62
CA TYR A 95 -7.75 9.46 -0.36
C TYR A 95 -8.96 9.26 0.54
N GLU A 96 -9.07 10.08 1.57
CA GLU A 96 -10.32 10.31 2.28
C GLU A 96 -11.26 11.08 1.34
N ARG A 97 -12.40 10.51 0.95
CA ARG A 97 -13.30 11.09 -0.07
C ARG A 97 -13.92 12.43 0.34
N GLU A 98 -14.18 12.62 1.63
CA GLU A 98 -14.80 13.85 2.13
C GLU A 98 -13.83 15.03 2.18
N SER A 99 -12.63 14.82 2.72
CA SER A 99 -11.62 15.88 2.86
C SER A 99 -10.66 15.99 1.67
N SER A 100 -10.65 14.98 0.79
CA SER A 100 -9.63 14.79 -0.24
C SER A 100 -8.19 14.68 0.29
N SER A 101 -8.02 14.41 1.59
CA SER A 101 -6.69 14.23 2.22
C SER A 101 -6.08 12.90 1.81
N LEU A 102 -4.76 12.88 1.61
CA LEU A 102 -4.01 11.64 1.48
C LEU A 102 -3.89 10.94 2.82
N VAL A 103 -4.08 9.62 2.81
CA VAL A 103 -4.03 8.79 4.01
C VAL A 103 -3.21 7.52 3.76
N LYS A 104 -2.54 7.06 4.81
CA LYS A 104 -1.97 5.71 4.92
C LYS A 104 -2.82 4.92 5.92
N VAL A 105 -3.19 3.70 5.56
CA VAL A 105 -3.83 2.73 6.45
C VAL A 105 -2.80 1.66 6.77
N PHE A 106 -2.38 1.62 8.04
CA PHE A 106 -1.51 0.60 8.60
C PHE A 106 -2.34 -0.66 8.83
N CYS A 107 -2.23 -1.61 7.91
CA CYS A 107 -3.08 -2.80 7.91
C CYS A 107 -2.77 -3.72 9.09
N GLU A 108 -1.51 -3.78 9.50
CA GLU A 108 -1.07 -4.52 10.69
C GLU A 108 -1.70 -3.96 11.97
N GLY A 109 -1.64 -2.64 12.15
CA GLY A 109 -2.11 -1.97 13.37
C GLY A 109 -3.60 -1.66 13.40
N GLY A 110 -4.29 -1.67 12.25
CA GLY A 110 -5.67 -1.20 12.17
C GLY A 110 -5.79 0.30 12.40
N GLU A 111 -4.80 1.08 11.95
CA GLU A 111 -4.78 2.53 12.10
C GLU A 111 -4.79 3.26 10.77
N ARG A 112 -5.38 4.45 10.77
CA ARG A 112 -5.39 5.39 9.64
C ARG A 112 -4.65 6.66 10.07
N GLN A 113 -3.72 7.11 9.24
CA GLN A 113 -3.00 8.36 9.45
C GLN A 113 -3.05 9.24 8.20
N VAL A 114 -3.23 10.54 8.41
CA VAL A 114 -3.14 11.53 7.34
C VAL A 114 -1.67 11.71 6.96
N ILE A 115 -1.38 11.67 5.66
CA ILE A 115 -0.05 11.93 5.12
C ILE A 115 0.14 13.43 5.04
N ASP A 116 1.16 13.96 5.72
CA ASP A 116 1.54 15.39 5.65
C ASP A 116 2.22 15.71 4.32
N SER A 117 1.42 15.78 3.27
CA SER A 117 1.84 16.18 1.92
C SER A 117 0.73 16.97 1.24
N SER A 118 1.10 17.91 0.37
CA SER A 118 0.12 18.74 -0.34
C SER A 118 -0.76 17.91 -1.27
N ASP A 119 -0.20 16.86 -1.87
CA ASP A 119 -0.83 16.05 -2.90
C ASP A 119 0.02 14.79 -3.22
N LEU A 120 -0.53 13.89 -4.05
CA LEU A 120 0.13 12.62 -4.35
C LEU A 120 1.40 12.79 -5.17
N VAL A 121 1.47 13.79 -6.04
CA VAL A 121 2.67 14.04 -6.85
C VAL A 121 3.82 14.45 -5.93
N SER A 122 3.56 15.35 -4.99
CA SER A 122 4.52 15.76 -3.96
C SER A 122 4.95 14.56 -3.11
N PHE A 123 3.99 13.79 -2.56
CA PHE A 123 4.28 12.61 -1.76
C PHE A 123 5.18 11.60 -2.51
N LEU A 124 4.84 11.26 -3.76
CA LEU A 124 5.63 10.35 -4.57
C LEU A 124 7.05 10.87 -4.76
N LYS A 125 7.22 12.15 -5.07
CA LYS A 125 8.55 12.75 -5.33
C LYS A 125 9.42 12.92 -4.08
N THR A 126 8.82 13.01 -2.88
CA THR A 126 9.57 13.24 -1.63
C THR A 126 9.76 11.98 -0.79
N SER A 127 8.90 10.97 -0.96
CA SER A 127 8.82 9.84 -0.03
C SER A 127 8.93 8.47 -0.67
N ILE A 128 8.67 8.34 -1.98
CA ILE A 128 8.65 7.05 -2.70
C ILE A 128 9.72 6.99 -3.79
N LEU A 129 9.69 7.94 -4.73
CA LEU A 129 10.56 8.00 -5.92
C LEU A 129 11.84 8.79 -5.60
N VAL A 130 12.54 8.35 -4.57
CA VAL A 130 13.79 8.93 -4.07
C VAL A 130 14.78 7.81 -3.76
N ASP A 131 16.07 8.14 -3.64
CA ASP A 131 17.10 7.13 -3.39
C ASP A 131 16.95 6.42 -2.04
N GLU A 132 16.41 7.11 -1.04
CA GLU A 132 16.09 6.57 0.29
C GLU A 132 14.61 6.85 0.60
N PRO A 133 13.69 5.96 0.16
CA PRO A 133 12.26 6.08 0.46
C PRO A 133 11.99 6.07 1.97
N ASN A 134 11.00 6.85 2.40
CA ASN A 134 10.66 7.03 3.81
C ASN A 134 9.18 6.76 4.14
N ALA A 135 8.39 6.32 3.17
CA ALA A 135 6.98 5.97 3.39
C ALA A 135 6.76 4.58 4.02
N TYR A 136 7.79 3.73 4.02
CA TYR A 136 7.81 2.36 4.53
C TYR A 136 9.21 2.04 5.06
N ASP A 137 9.36 0.94 5.81
CA ASP A 137 10.66 0.56 6.41
C ASP A 137 11.62 -0.04 5.36
N VAL A 138 12.41 0.84 4.74
CA VAL A 138 13.42 0.47 3.75
C VAL A 138 14.51 -0.45 4.33
N GLN A 139 14.80 -0.38 5.63
CA GLN A 139 15.82 -1.23 6.25
C GLN A 139 15.31 -2.68 6.37
N MET A 140 14.05 -2.85 6.80
CA MET A 140 13.40 -4.18 6.82
C MET A 140 13.33 -4.79 5.42
N VAL A 141 12.95 -4.01 4.40
CA VAL A 141 12.96 -4.46 2.99
C VAL A 141 14.36 -4.92 2.56
N ARG A 142 15.40 -4.13 2.87
CA ARG A 142 16.79 -4.48 2.56
C ARG A 142 17.24 -5.76 3.25
N GLN A 143 16.83 -5.98 4.50
CA GLN A 143 17.12 -7.21 5.24
C GLN A 143 16.39 -8.42 4.62
N ALA A 144 15.11 -8.27 4.27
CA ALA A 144 14.33 -9.30 3.60
C ALA A 144 14.95 -9.73 2.27
N PHE A 145 15.34 -8.77 1.44
CA PHE A 145 15.95 -9.07 0.16
C PHE A 145 17.34 -9.72 0.27
N LYS A 146 18.10 -9.41 1.34
CA LYS A 146 19.35 -10.12 1.66
C LYS A 146 19.11 -11.55 2.14
N ALA A 147 17.97 -11.80 2.77
CA ALA A 147 17.52 -13.13 3.19
C ALA A 147 16.76 -13.87 2.07
N GLU A 148 16.84 -13.40 0.82
CA GLU A 148 16.17 -13.98 -0.36
C GLU A 148 14.63 -13.99 -0.30
N MET A 149 14.03 -13.23 0.62
CA MET A 149 12.58 -13.03 0.70
C MET A 149 12.15 -11.93 -0.25
N ARG A 150 11.83 -12.32 -1.50
CA ARG A 150 11.38 -11.42 -2.55
C ARG A 150 9.95 -11.78 -2.95
N PRO A 151 8.94 -11.06 -2.47
CA PRO A 151 7.56 -11.31 -2.85
C PRO A 151 7.36 -11.21 -4.36
N ARG A 152 6.51 -12.08 -4.88
CA ARG A 152 5.89 -11.88 -6.19
C ARG A 152 4.80 -10.82 -6.08
N LEU A 153 4.19 -10.52 -7.20
CA LEU A 153 3.24 -9.42 -7.35
C LEU A 153 1.96 -9.61 -6.53
N ASP A 154 1.57 -10.86 -6.31
CA ASP A 154 0.43 -11.31 -5.51
C ASP A 154 0.82 -11.72 -4.09
N GLU A 155 1.99 -11.27 -3.63
CA GLU A 155 2.55 -11.60 -2.31
C GLU A 155 3.07 -10.33 -1.61
N HIS A 156 3.11 -10.40 -0.29
CA HIS A 156 3.64 -9.36 0.61
C HIS A 156 4.75 -9.94 1.48
N LEU A 157 5.58 -9.06 2.04
CA LEU A 157 6.31 -9.37 3.26
C LEU A 157 5.33 -9.28 4.43
N ALA A 158 5.16 -10.37 5.16
CA ALA A 158 4.23 -10.50 6.27
C ALA A 158 4.94 -11.04 7.51
N PHE A 159 4.48 -10.62 8.69
CA PHE A 159 4.96 -11.22 9.93
C PHE A 159 4.29 -12.58 10.15
N GLU A 160 5.07 -13.64 10.41
CA GLU A 160 4.58 -15.00 10.67
C GLU A 160 3.65 -15.01 11.90
N LEU A 161 4.11 -14.42 13.00
CA LEU A 161 3.25 -13.96 14.07
C LEU A 161 3.03 -12.45 13.89
N PRO A 162 1.81 -11.98 13.60
CA PRO A 162 1.51 -10.56 13.48
C PRO A 162 1.92 -9.77 14.73
N LEU A 163 2.45 -8.56 14.55
CA LEU A 163 2.89 -7.63 15.61
C LEU A 163 1.73 -7.30 16.57
N ILE A 164 0.54 -7.11 15.99
CA ILE A 164 -0.75 -6.95 16.68
C ILE A 164 -1.06 -8.14 17.60
N ALA A 165 -0.50 -9.32 17.33
CA ALA A 165 -0.58 -10.52 18.15
C ALA A 165 0.69 -10.77 18.98
N ASN A 166 1.45 -9.71 19.28
CA ASN A 166 2.72 -9.75 20.01
C ASN A 166 3.85 -10.51 19.27
N GLY A 167 3.83 -10.44 17.95
CA GLY A 167 4.96 -10.81 17.11
C GLY A 167 6.16 -9.90 17.30
N GLU A 168 7.36 -10.43 17.08
CA GLU A 168 8.58 -9.63 17.12
C GLU A 168 8.77 -8.87 15.80
N TYR A 169 9.16 -7.60 15.91
CA TYR A 169 9.57 -6.79 14.76
C TYR A 169 11.00 -7.15 14.37
N ASP A 170 11.17 -8.32 13.77
CA ASP A 170 12.47 -8.87 13.36
C ASP A 170 12.35 -9.68 12.08
N ILE A 171 13.46 -9.78 11.35
CA ILE A 171 13.53 -10.49 10.08
C ILE A 171 13.23 -11.99 10.22
N THR A 172 13.51 -12.59 11.38
CA THR A 172 13.23 -14.00 11.67
C THR A 172 11.73 -14.28 11.82
N ASN A 173 10.93 -13.25 12.07
CA ASN A 173 9.47 -13.32 12.10
C ASN A 173 8.85 -12.87 10.78
N LEU A 174 9.64 -12.62 9.72
CA LEU A 174 9.14 -12.17 8.43
C LEU A 174 9.14 -13.33 7.42
N HIS A 175 8.13 -13.39 6.57
CA HIS A 175 8.04 -14.34 5.47
C HIS A 175 7.33 -13.73 4.27
N VAL A 176 7.36 -14.44 3.13
CA VAL A 176 6.56 -14.09 1.95
C VAL A 176 5.20 -14.78 2.05
N GLU A 177 4.12 -14.01 1.98
CA GLU A 177 2.75 -14.48 2.10
C GLU A 177 1.89 -13.97 0.95
N SER A 178 0.92 -14.76 0.51
CA SER A 178 -0.04 -14.34 -0.50
C SER A 178 -0.87 -13.15 -0.01
N THR A 179 -1.06 -12.15 -0.86
CA THR A 179 -1.85 -10.94 -0.57
C THR A 179 -3.25 -11.26 -0.01
N PRO A 180 -4.04 -12.21 -0.56
CA PRO A 180 -5.35 -12.52 -0.01
C PRO A 180 -5.30 -13.12 1.40
N LEU A 181 -4.30 -13.95 1.69
CA LEU A 181 -4.14 -14.53 3.02
C LEU A 181 -3.66 -13.48 4.01
N HIS A 182 -2.63 -12.70 3.65
CA HIS A 182 -2.07 -11.65 4.48
C HIS A 182 -3.13 -10.61 4.89
N LEU A 183 -3.77 -9.95 3.92
CA LEU A 183 -4.80 -8.94 4.20
C LEU A 183 -6.06 -9.55 4.84
N GLY A 184 -6.37 -10.82 4.53
CA GLY A 184 -7.49 -11.53 5.13
C GLY A 184 -7.30 -11.78 6.62
N VAL A 185 -6.10 -12.23 7.04
CA VAL A 185 -5.73 -12.48 8.44
C VAL A 185 -5.68 -11.16 9.21
N LEU A 186 -4.98 -10.15 8.67
CA LEU A 186 -4.86 -8.85 9.31
C LEU A 186 -6.20 -8.14 9.47
N GLY A 187 -7.09 -8.22 8.47
CA GLY A 187 -8.43 -7.68 8.60
C GLY A 187 -9.17 -8.28 9.81
N GLN A 188 -9.21 -9.61 9.90
CA GLN A 188 -9.87 -10.30 11.01
C GLN A 188 -9.27 -9.94 12.38
N MET A 189 -7.95 -9.78 12.45
CA MET A 189 -7.27 -9.37 13.69
C MET A 189 -7.55 -7.91 14.05
N SER A 190 -7.44 -7.01 13.07
CA SER A 190 -7.69 -5.57 13.21
C SER A 190 -9.09 -5.30 13.77
N LEU A 191 -10.11 -5.98 13.24
CA LEU A 191 -11.48 -5.88 13.75
C LEU A 191 -11.62 -6.30 15.22
N LYS A 192 -10.93 -7.35 15.64
CA LYS A 192 -11.04 -7.89 17.01
C LYS A 192 -10.26 -7.06 18.03
N ASN A 193 -9.16 -6.44 17.61
CA ASN A 193 -8.27 -5.69 18.51
C ASN A 193 -8.56 -4.19 18.52
N ARG A 194 -9.48 -3.72 17.68
CA ARG A 194 -9.86 -2.32 17.62
C ARG A 194 -10.37 -1.79 18.96
N GLY A 195 -9.72 -0.73 19.45
CA GLY A 195 -10.06 -0.08 20.71
C GLY A 195 -9.50 -0.79 21.95
N LEU A 196 -8.71 -1.85 21.78
CA LEU A 196 -7.95 -2.47 22.86
C LEU A 196 -6.59 -1.76 22.99
N PRO A 197 -6.05 -1.59 24.22
CA PRO A 197 -4.70 -1.10 24.40
C PRO A 197 -3.66 -2.03 23.76
N ASP A 198 -2.56 -1.45 23.31
CA ASP A 198 -1.39 -2.20 22.84
C ASP A 198 -0.95 -3.24 23.88
N GLY A 199 -0.61 -4.45 23.40
CA GLY A 199 -0.25 -5.58 24.25
C GLY A 199 -1.44 -6.33 24.87
N THR A 200 -2.68 -6.04 24.47
CA THR A 200 -3.84 -6.84 24.90
C THR A 200 -3.74 -8.27 24.35
N PRO A 201 -3.66 -9.31 25.21
CA PRO A 201 -3.51 -10.69 24.75
C PRO A 201 -4.76 -11.19 24.04
N ILE A 202 -4.60 -11.79 22.86
CA ILE A 202 -5.71 -12.46 22.16
C ILE A 202 -6.00 -13.78 22.87
N ARG A 203 -7.15 -13.88 23.55
CA ARG A 203 -7.50 -15.07 24.36
C ARG A 203 -8.19 -16.18 23.57
N HIS A 204 -8.84 -15.85 22.45
CA HIS A 204 -9.60 -16.81 21.63
C HIS A 204 -9.52 -16.48 20.13
N PHE A 205 -9.06 -17.44 19.33
CA PHE A 205 -9.32 -17.52 17.89
C PHE A 205 -10.37 -18.61 17.65
N THR A 206 -11.35 -18.31 16.81
CA THR A 206 -12.35 -19.24 16.28
C THR A 206 -12.41 -19.04 14.79
#